data_AF-A0A7X1E7Y5-F1
#
_entry.id   AF-A0A7X1E7Y5-F1
#
_cell.length_a   1.000
_cell.length_b   1.000
_cell.length_c   1.000
_cell.angle_alpha   90.00
_cell.angle_beta   90.00
_cell.angle_gamma   90.00
#
_symmetry.space_group_name_H-M   'P 1'
#
loop_
_entity.id
_entity.type
_entity.pdbx_description
1 polymer ?
#
loop_
_entity_poly.entity_id
_entity_poly.type
_entity_poly.pdbx_seq_one_letter_code
_entity_poly.pdbx_strand_id
1 'polypeptide(L)'
;MIETKGCPICGYEGIDAFDSHGCSTFEICSCCGCESGYEYNENSTDERITELRKEWRIGRDGSWWCKRTKPEKDWDPDIQMKRAGIEL
;
A
#
# COMPACT_ATOMS: atom_id res chain seq x y z
N MET A 1 5.04 -2.18 15.38
CA MET A 1 3.80 -1.38 15.43
C MET A 1 3.57 -0.91 14.01
N ILE A 2 2.49 -1.36 13.37
CA ILE A 2 2.15 -0.93 12.01
C ILE A 2 1.72 0.54 12.13
N GLU A 3 2.44 1.44 11.46
CA GLU A 3 2.07 2.84 11.41
C GLU A 3 0.70 2.94 10.72
N THR A 4 -0.27 3.57 11.39
CA THR A 4 -1.70 3.52 11.01
C THR A 4 -2.05 4.31 9.76
N LYS A 5 -1.08 5.01 9.17
CA LYS A 5 -1.32 5.95 8.08
C LYS A 5 -0.68 5.47 6.78
N GLY A 6 -1.47 5.47 5.71
CA GLY A 6 -1.03 5.08 4.39
C GLY A 6 -1.08 3.58 4.14
N CYS A 7 -0.75 3.20 2.91
CA CYS A 7 -0.78 1.81 2.48
C CYS A 7 0.48 1.06 2.94
N PRO A 8 0.36 -0.04 3.71
CA PRO A 8 1.53 -0.82 4.15
C PRO A 8 2.24 -1.53 3.00
N ILE A 9 1.59 -1.64 1.84
CA ILE A 9 2.15 -2.26 0.64
C ILE A 9 3.02 -1.25 -0.10
N CYS A 10 2.43 -0.16 -0.61
CA CYS A 10 3.15 0.75 -1.52
C CYS A 10 3.63 2.06 -0.87
N GLY A 11 3.22 2.37 0.37
CA GLY A 11 3.56 3.64 1.02
C GLY A 11 2.73 4.84 0.57
N TYR A 12 1.65 4.64 -0.20
CA TYR A 12 0.76 5.73 -0.60
C TYR A 12 0.01 6.28 0.62
N GLU A 13 0.10 7.58 0.88
CA GLU A 13 -0.48 8.22 2.07
C GLU A 13 -1.97 8.58 1.93
N GLY A 14 -2.53 8.53 0.71
CA GLY A 14 -3.92 8.92 0.44
C GLY A 14 -4.96 7.84 0.77
N ILE A 15 -4.66 6.98 1.73
CA ILE A 15 -5.53 5.90 2.23
C ILE A 15 -5.31 5.75 3.73
N ASP A 16 -6.40 5.54 4.46
CA ASP A 16 -6.35 5.15 5.87
C ASP A 16 -6.55 3.64 5.92
N ALA A 17 -5.46 2.86 5.82
CA ALA A 17 -5.55 1.40 5.74
C ALA A 17 -6.04 0.78 7.07
N PHE A 18 -5.74 1.42 8.19
CA PHE A 18 -6.18 1.01 9.52
C PHE A 18 -6.81 2.19 10.25
N ASP A 19 -7.87 1.92 11.02
CA ASP A 19 -8.53 2.94 11.83
C ASP A 19 -7.71 3.28 13.09
N SER A 20 -8.24 4.17 13.95
CA SER A 20 -7.58 4.57 15.20
C SER A 20 -7.42 3.42 16.22
N HIS A 21 -8.10 2.29 16.03
CA HIS A 21 -7.99 1.09 16.84
C HIS A 21 -7.07 0.03 16.22
N GLY A 22 -6.52 0.31 15.03
CA GLY A 22 -5.69 -0.63 14.28
C GLY A 22 -6.49 -1.65 13.47
N CYS A 23 -7.80 -1.49 13.31
CA CYS A 23 -8.65 -2.38 12.53
C CYS A 23 -8.66 -1.99 11.06
N SER A 24 -8.70 -2.98 10.16
CA SER A 24 -8.84 -2.74 8.72
C SER A 24 -10.06 -1.90 8.35
N THR A 25 -9.89 -0.99 7.39
CA THR A 25 -10.93 -0.04 6.96
C THR A 25 -11.70 -0.45 5.71
N PHE A 26 -11.34 -1.56 5.04
CA PHE A 26 -11.97 -1.99 3.78
C PHE A 26 -11.76 -1.03 2.61
N GLU A 27 -10.82 -0.09 2.76
CA GLU A 27 -10.41 0.79 1.67
C GLU A 27 -9.47 0.07 0.69
N ILE A 28 -9.65 0.37 -0.60
CA ILE A 28 -8.80 -0.11 -1.69
C ILE A 28 -7.77 0.98 -1.99
N CYS A 29 -6.48 0.64 -1.89
CA CYS A 29 -5.43 1.59 -2.19
C CYS A 29 -5.46 1.99 -3.67
N SER A 30 -5.63 3.30 -3.94
CA SER A 30 -5.63 3.81 -5.32
C SER A 30 -4.31 3.57 -6.06
N CYS A 31 -3.21 3.43 -5.33
CA CYS A 31 -1.88 3.17 -5.88
C CYS A 31 -1.65 1.69 -6.22
N CYS A 32 -1.63 0.78 -5.24
CA CYS A 32 -1.30 -0.64 -5.51
C CYS A 32 -2.52 -1.53 -5.81
N GLY A 33 -3.71 -1.09 -5.44
CA GLY A 33 -4.96 -1.84 -5.60
C GLY A 33 -5.23 -2.91 -4.54
N CYS A 34 -4.39 -3.05 -3.51
CA CYS A 34 -4.68 -3.96 -2.40
C CYS A 34 -5.75 -3.35 -1.47
N GLU A 35 -6.68 -4.19 -1.02
CA GLU A 35 -7.73 -3.84 -0.09
C GLU A 35 -7.34 -4.19 1.35
N SER A 36 -7.54 -3.24 2.27
CA SER A 36 -7.40 -3.49 3.71
C SER A 36 -8.57 -4.33 4.21
N GLY A 37 -8.32 -5.48 4.83
CA GLY A 37 -9.35 -6.43 5.26
C GLY A 37 -9.53 -7.62 4.32
N TYR A 38 -8.94 -7.59 3.11
CA TYR A 38 -8.98 -8.71 2.16
C TYR A 38 -7.58 -9.23 1.80
N GLU A 39 -6.75 -8.49 1.06
CA GLU A 39 -5.38 -8.95 0.75
C GLU A 39 -4.47 -8.96 1.98
N TYR A 40 -4.65 -7.97 2.86
CA TYR A 40 -3.94 -7.80 4.13
C TYR A 40 -4.91 -7.26 5.18
N ASN A 41 -4.63 -7.50 6.45
CA ASN A 41 -5.41 -7.01 7.58
C ASN A 41 -4.52 -6.83 8.82
N GLU A 42 -5.11 -6.48 9.96
CA GLU A 42 -4.40 -6.22 11.22
C GLU A 42 -3.62 -7.42 11.77
N ASN A 43 -3.94 -8.63 11.29
CA ASN A 43 -3.28 -9.88 11.68
C ASN A 43 -2.30 -10.40 10.61
N SER A 44 -2.07 -9.64 9.53
CA SER A 44 -1.14 -10.04 8.47
C SER A 44 0.30 -10.02 8.94
N THR A 45 1.06 -11.05 8.56
CA THR A 45 2.47 -11.15 8.90
C THR A 45 3.33 -10.27 7.98
N ASP A 46 4.55 -9.96 8.42
CA ASP A 46 5.51 -9.20 7.62
C ASP A 46 5.84 -9.91 6.29
N GLU A 47 5.84 -11.25 6.27
CA GLU A 47 5.99 -12.02 5.04
C GLU A 47 4.85 -11.78 4.06
N ARG A 48 3.59 -11.77 4.55
CA ARG A 48 2.42 -11.50 3.68
C ARG A 48 2.49 -10.10 3.09
N ILE A 49 2.86 -9.10 3.89
CA ILE A 49 3.04 -7.73 3.42
C ILE A 49 4.16 -7.64 2.39
N THR A 50 5.26 -8.34 2.61
CA THR A 50 6.41 -8.38 1.69
C THR A 50 6.05 -9.04 0.35
N GLU A 51 5.29 -10.12 0.36
CA GLU A 51 4.84 -10.75 -0.88
C GLU A 51 3.91 -9.83 -1.69
N LEU A 52 2.98 -9.15 -1.04
CA LEU A 52 2.13 -8.15 -1.71
C LEU A 52 2.94 -6.97 -2.28
N ARG A 53 4.01 -6.54 -1.58
CA ARG A 53 4.94 -5.52 -2.08
C ARG A 53 5.60 -5.96 -3.38
N LYS A 54 6.14 -7.19 -3.41
CA LYS A 54 6.78 -7.76 -4.60
C LYS A 54 5.79 -7.95 -5.73
N GLU A 55 4.59 -8.45 -5.45
CA GLU A 55 3.52 -8.60 -6.45
C GLU A 55 3.20 -7.28 -7.14
N TRP A 56 3.06 -6.19 -6.38
CA TRP A 56 2.82 -4.86 -6.96
C TRP A 56 4.06 -4.29 -7.64
N ARG A 57 5.20 -4.19 -6.93
CA ARG A 57 6.37 -3.48 -7.42
C ARG A 57 7.08 -4.21 -8.56
N ILE A 58 7.23 -5.53 -8.47
CA ILE A 58 7.92 -6.36 -9.46
C ILE A 58 6.91 -6.92 -10.46
N GLY A 59 5.82 -7.53 -9.97
CA GLY A 59 4.84 -8.20 -10.81
C GLY A 59 4.00 -7.26 -11.68
N ARG A 60 3.81 -6.01 -11.25
CA ARG A 60 3.03 -4.99 -11.96
C ARG A 60 3.85 -3.73 -12.27
N ASP A 61 5.17 -3.80 -12.14
CA ASP A 61 6.11 -2.67 -12.30
C ASP A 61 5.74 -1.42 -11.50
N GLY A 62 5.20 -1.62 -10.28
CA GLY A 62 4.77 -0.50 -9.44
C GLY A 62 3.70 0.37 -10.11
N SER A 63 2.90 -0.17 -11.03
CA SER A 63 1.90 0.61 -11.77
C SER A 63 0.80 1.15 -10.85
N TRP A 64 0.32 2.37 -11.15
CA TRP A 64 -0.84 2.94 -10.50
C TRP A 64 -2.12 2.17 -10.88
N TRP A 65 -2.81 1.62 -9.88
CA TRP A 65 -3.94 0.72 -10.08
C TRP A 65 -5.23 1.44 -10.46
N CYS A 66 -5.55 2.55 -9.78
CA CYS A 66 -6.85 3.19 -9.95
C CYS A 66 -6.92 3.94 -11.29
N LYS A 67 -7.87 3.54 -12.15
CA LYS A 67 -8.09 4.19 -13.46
C LYS A 67 -8.84 5.53 -13.39
N ARG A 68 -9.47 5.82 -12.24
CA ARG A 68 -10.28 7.03 -12.02
C ARG A 68 -9.47 8.17 -11.43
N THR A 69 -8.40 7.86 -10.72
CA THR A 69 -7.43 8.83 -10.21
C THR A 69 -6.14 8.72 -11.01
N LYS A 70 -5.28 9.72 -10.87
CA LYS A 70 -3.93 9.68 -11.42
C LYS A 70 -2.96 9.91 -10.28
N PRO A 71 -1.76 9.35 -10.35
CA PRO A 71 -0.71 9.75 -9.44
C PRO A 71 -0.37 11.22 -9.64
N GLU A 72 0.37 11.79 -8.69
CA GLU A 72 0.94 13.13 -8.83
C GLU A 72 1.85 13.23 -10.07
N LYS A 73 2.11 14.46 -10.50
CA LYS A 73 3.03 14.69 -11.62
C LYS A 73 4.43 14.19 -11.23
N ASP A 74 5.09 13.50 -12.16
CA ASP A 74 6.43 12.93 -11.98
C ASP A 74 6.50 11.91 -10.82
N TRP A 75 5.39 11.25 -10.52
CA TRP A 75 5.32 10.18 -9.54
C TRP A 75 6.17 8.97 -9.96
N ASP A 76 6.88 8.44 -8.97
CA ASP A 76 7.77 7.29 -9.10
C ASP A 76 7.51 6.32 -7.93
N PRO A 77 7.26 5.03 -8.20
CA PRO A 77 6.93 4.06 -7.17
C PRO A 77 8.09 3.80 -6.20
N ASP A 78 9.34 3.85 -6.65
CA ASP A 78 10.51 3.63 -5.79
C ASP A 78 10.72 4.81 -4.85
N ILE A 79 10.51 6.03 -5.33
CA ILE A 79 10.55 7.23 -4.48
C ILE A 79 9.44 7.17 -3.42
N GLN A 80 8.23 6.71 -3.76
CA GLN A 80 7.14 6.54 -2.81
C GLN A 80 7.49 5.52 -1.70
N MET A 81 7.98 4.34 -2.09
CA MET A 81 8.39 3.31 -1.13
C MET A 81 9.49 3.82 -0.20
N LYS A 82 10.50 4.50 -0.75
CA LYS A 82 11.60 5.08 0.03
C LYS A 82 11.12 6.13 1.04
N ARG A 83 10.17 6.99 0.67
CA ARG A 83 9.59 7.99 1.59
C ARG A 83 8.85 7.33 2.76
N ALA A 84 8.19 6.20 2.50
CA ALA A 84 7.48 5.41 3.50
C ALA A 84 8.40 4.47 4.30
N GLY A 85 9.73 4.50 4.09
CA GLY A 85 10.66 3.59 4.75
C GLY A 85 10.48 2.12 4.36
N ILE A 86 9.91 1.86 3.18
CA ILE A 86 9.66 0.52 2.66
C ILE A 86 10.82 0.10 1.76
N GLU A 87 11.40 -1.05 2.07
CA GLU A 87 12.37 -1.77 1.22
C GLU A 87 11.73 -3.04 0.64
N LEU A 88 12.28 -3.51 -0.48
CA LEU A 88 11.84 -4.71 -1.21
C LEU A 88 12.55 -5.98 -0.74
#